data_AF-A0A4Y2GIU3-F1
#
_entry.id   AF-A0A4Y2GIU3-F1
#
_cell.length_a   1.000
_cell.length_b   1.000
_cell.length_c   1.000
_cell.angle_alpha   90.00
_cell.angle_beta   90.00
_cell.angle_gamma   90.00
#
_symmetry.space_group_name_H-M   'P 1'
#
loop_
_entity.id
_entity.type
_entity.pdbx_description
1 polymer ?
#
loop_
_entity_poly.entity_id
_entity_poly.type
_entity_poly.pdbx_seq_one_letter_code
_entity_poly.pdbx_strand_id
1 'polypeptide(L)'
;MQPSPLHSQKVTVWCGFTATFIVGPFFFEEIGPSGPVTCTDNGTRYESLLCNQLIPELQQRGCVDSTIFMQDGAPPHIATPVKQLLNLHFGNDRIISRYFPTAWQPRSPDLNPWDLCLWGYLKDEEYGGPIANLAEFKNRITQHIHNINTEALRSVVEHAALRFQPIGENCGQHFEHFLSKSKPTSFS
;
A
#
# COMPACT_ATOMS: atom_id res chain seq x y z
N MET A 1 31.54 6.65 -23.88
CA MET A 1 30.52 7.27 -23.02
C MET A 1 29.22 6.53 -23.24
N GLN A 2 28.67 5.86 -22.23
CA GLN A 2 27.31 5.31 -22.33
C GLN A 2 26.30 6.47 -22.30
N PRO A 3 25.24 6.46 -23.11
CA PRO A 3 24.20 7.46 -23.03
C PRO A 3 23.52 7.39 -21.67
N SER A 4 23.44 8.53 -20.97
CA SER A 4 22.64 8.66 -19.76
C SER A 4 21.17 8.35 -20.09
N PRO A 5 20.47 7.54 -19.27
CA PRO A 5 19.08 7.24 -19.54
C PRO A 5 18.23 8.52 -19.58
N LEU A 6 17.40 8.65 -20.62
CA LEU A 6 16.49 9.80 -20.84
C LEU A 6 15.43 9.96 -19.73
N HIS A 7 15.25 8.93 -18.90
CA HIS A 7 14.29 8.91 -17.81
C HIS A 7 14.97 8.45 -16.52
N SER A 8 14.59 9.06 -15.40
CA SER A 8 14.96 8.57 -14.08
C SER A 8 14.50 7.12 -13.90
N GLN A 9 15.37 6.28 -13.32
CA GLN A 9 15.00 4.93 -12.92
C GLN A 9 13.89 5.01 -11.86
N LYS A 10 12.93 4.07 -11.93
CA LYS A 10 11.78 4.02 -11.03
C LYS A 10 11.66 2.63 -10.45
N VAL A 11 11.22 2.55 -9.20
CA VAL A 11 10.87 1.30 -8.53
C VAL A 11 9.37 1.30 -8.29
N THR A 12 8.72 0.16 -8.56
CA THR A 12 7.36 -0.11 -8.09
C THR A 12 7.47 -1.04 -6.90
N VAL A 13 6.91 -0.64 -5.76
CA VAL A 13 6.91 -1.41 -4.51
C VAL A 13 5.48 -1.55 -3.99
N TRP A 14 5.18 -2.73 -3.45
CA TRP A 14 3.94 -3.00 -2.74
C TRP A 14 4.25 -3.31 -1.27
N CYS A 15 3.38 -2.83 -0.38
CA CYS A 15 3.37 -3.18 1.04
C CYS A 15 1.93 -3.24 1.51
N GLY A 16 1.66 -4.13 2.47
CA GLY A 16 0.45 -4.14 3.26
C GLY A 16 0.80 -4.01 4.73
N PHE A 17 -0.11 -3.52 5.55
CA PHE A 17 0.13 -3.46 7.00
C PHE A 17 -1.19 -3.60 7.77
N THR A 18 -1.03 -3.96 9.03
CA THR A 18 -2.08 -3.97 10.05
C THR A 18 -1.66 -3.03 11.18
N ALA A 19 -2.48 -2.93 12.23
CA ALA A 19 -2.10 -2.18 13.42
C ALA A 19 -0.87 -2.78 14.16
N THR A 20 -0.43 -3.99 13.79
CA THR A 20 0.60 -4.74 14.54
C THR A 20 1.80 -5.16 13.72
N PHE A 21 1.68 -5.29 12.39
CA PHE A 21 2.79 -5.71 11.53
C PHE A 21 2.66 -5.19 10.10
N ILE A 22 3.76 -5.24 9.37
CA ILE A 22 3.85 -4.96 7.93
C ILE A 22 4.12 -6.27 7.19
N VAL A 23 3.57 -6.38 5.98
CA VAL A 23 3.83 -7.43 4.98
C VAL A 23 4.49 -6.75 3.79
N GLY A 24 5.68 -7.23 3.40
CA GLY A 24 6.55 -6.57 2.43
C GLY A 24 7.69 -5.76 3.09
N PRO A 25 8.43 -4.94 2.31
CA PRO A 25 8.16 -4.55 0.93
C PRO A 25 8.38 -5.65 -0.10
N PHE A 26 7.52 -5.66 -1.12
CA PHE A 26 7.66 -6.50 -2.30
C PHE A 26 7.88 -5.62 -3.54
N PHE A 27 9.00 -5.82 -4.22
CA PHE A 27 9.35 -5.06 -5.41
C PHE A 27 8.85 -5.78 -6.66
N PHE A 28 8.22 -5.06 -7.58
CA PHE A 28 7.83 -5.62 -8.87
C PHE A 28 9.05 -5.67 -9.79
N GLU A 29 9.58 -6.87 -9.98
CA GLU A 29 10.77 -7.13 -10.79
C GLU A 29 10.59 -8.34 -11.70
N GLU A 30 11.26 -8.31 -12.85
CA GLU A 30 11.40 -9.44 -13.76
C GLU A 30 12.86 -9.83 -13.89
N ILE A 31 13.13 -11.12 -14.13
CA ILE A 31 14.49 -11.60 -14.33
C ILE A 31 14.94 -11.21 -15.74
N GLY A 32 15.77 -10.18 -15.82
CA GLY A 32 16.43 -9.77 -17.05
C GLY A 32 17.78 -10.50 -17.26
N PRO A 33 18.42 -10.30 -18.42
CA PRO A 33 19.71 -10.92 -18.76
C PRO A 33 20.85 -10.58 -17.78
N SER A 34 20.71 -9.49 -17.03
CA SER A 34 21.72 -8.98 -16.09
C SER A 34 21.21 -8.93 -14.65
N GLY A 35 20.14 -9.65 -14.34
CA GLY A 35 19.51 -9.68 -13.02
C GLY A 35 18.12 -9.01 -13.01
N PRO A 36 17.56 -8.77 -11.80
CA PRO A 36 16.22 -8.19 -11.64
C PRO A 36 16.11 -6.80 -12.26
N VAL A 37 15.05 -6.59 -13.03
CA VAL A 37 14.68 -5.31 -13.65
C VAL A 37 13.30 -4.91 -13.17
N THR A 38 13.16 -3.66 -12.70
CA THR A 38 11.87 -3.13 -12.24
C THR A 38 10.83 -3.12 -13.35
N CYS A 39 9.62 -3.52 -13.02
CA CYS A 39 8.48 -3.49 -13.93
C CYS A 39 7.29 -2.73 -13.32
N THR A 40 6.39 -2.29 -14.19
CA THR A 40 5.14 -1.65 -13.78
C THR A 40 4.16 -2.71 -13.27
N ASP A 41 3.41 -2.37 -12.23
CA ASP A 41 2.31 -3.20 -11.77
C ASP A 41 1.23 -3.38 -12.85
N ASN A 42 0.65 -4.58 -12.91
CA ASN A 42 -0.49 -4.93 -13.73
C ASN A 42 -1.31 -6.02 -13.03
N GLY A 43 -2.53 -6.28 -13.50
CA GLY A 43 -3.44 -7.22 -12.82
C GLY A 43 -2.84 -8.62 -12.60
N THR A 44 -2.07 -9.16 -13.54
CA THR A 44 -1.43 -10.47 -13.43
C THR A 44 -0.27 -10.47 -12.43
N ARG A 45 0.56 -9.41 -12.44
CA ARG A 45 1.68 -9.28 -11.49
C ARG A 45 1.15 -9.04 -10.08
N TYR A 46 0.11 -8.23 -9.93
CA TYR A 46 -0.58 -8.00 -8.67
C TYR A 46 -1.20 -9.28 -8.12
N GLU A 47 -1.95 -10.03 -8.94
CA GLU A 47 -2.49 -11.34 -8.57
C GLU A 47 -1.39 -12.29 -8.11
N SER A 48 -0.29 -12.40 -8.87
CA SER A 48 0.85 -13.24 -8.52
C SER A 48 1.48 -12.84 -7.18
N LEU A 49 1.62 -11.54 -6.91
CA LEU A 49 2.12 -11.05 -5.63
C LEU A 49 1.17 -11.43 -4.49
N LEU A 50 -0.13 -11.24 -4.65
CA LEU A 50 -1.10 -11.61 -3.62
C LEU A 50 -1.07 -13.11 -3.34
N CYS A 51 -1.09 -13.94 -4.38
CA CYS A 51 -1.14 -15.39 -4.30
C CYS A 51 0.14 -15.99 -3.71
N ASN A 52 1.31 -15.48 -4.12
CA ASN A 52 2.59 -16.09 -3.76
C ASN A 52 3.25 -15.46 -2.53
N GLN A 53 2.87 -14.24 -2.13
CA GLN A 53 3.55 -13.51 -1.05
C GLN A 53 2.58 -13.13 0.06
N LEU A 54 1.54 -12.33 -0.24
CA LEU A 54 0.63 -11.83 0.80
C LEU A 54 -0.16 -12.95 1.49
N ILE A 55 -0.89 -13.75 0.71
CA ILE A 55 -1.80 -14.77 1.25
C ILE A 55 -1.03 -15.79 2.09
N PRO A 56 0.10 -16.38 1.62
CA PRO A 56 0.89 -17.29 2.43
C PRO A 56 1.38 -16.65 3.74
N GLU A 57 1.79 -15.39 3.72
CA GLU A 57 2.25 -14.70 4.93
C GLU A 57 1.11 -14.52 5.95
N LEU A 58 -0.07 -14.10 5.50
CA LEU A 58 -1.23 -13.98 6.39
C LEU A 58 -1.70 -15.36 6.91
N GLN A 59 -1.58 -16.42 6.11
CA GLN A 59 -1.90 -17.79 6.53
C GLN A 59 -0.92 -18.27 7.60
N GLN A 60 0.38 -18.03 7.42
CA GLN A 60 1.40 -18.35 8.40
C GLN A 60 1.17 -17.62 9.73
N ARG A 61 0.68 -16.39 9.67
CA ARG A 61 0.30 -15.59 10.85
C ARG A 61 -1.06 -15.96 11.43
N GLY A 62 -1.82 -16.85 10.78
CA GLY A 62 -3.14 -17.30 11.24
C GLY A 62 -4.21 -16.21 11.21
N CYS A 63 -4.08 -15.20 10.35
CA CYS A 63 -4.97 -14.04 10.36
C CYS A 63 -5.79 -13.84 9.08
N VAL A 64 -5.66 -14.68 8.05
CA VAL A 64 -6.47 -14.54 6.81
C VAL A 64 -7.96 -14.50 7.10
N ASP A 65 -8.45 -15.37 7.99
CA ASP A 65 -9.89 -15.52 8.28
C ASP A 65 -10.48 -14.39 9.13
N SER A 66 -9.62 -13.55 9.74
CA SER A 66 -10.03 -12.38 10.53
C SER A 66 -9.66 -11.05 9.87
N THR A 67 -8.90 -11.07 8.77
CA THR A 67 -8.47 -9.86 8.07
C THR A 67 -9.62 -9.25 7.28
N ILE A 68 -9.82 -7.94 7.41
CA ILE A 68 -10.56 -7.12 6.46
C ILE A 68 -9.54 -6.58 5.46
N PHE A 69 -9.64 -6.99 4.20
CA PHE A 69 -8.73 -6.58 3.15
C PHE A 69 -9.20 -5.26 2.52
N MET A 70 -8.29 -4.30 2.39
CA MET A 70 -8.59 -2.96 1.90
C MET A 70 -7.61 -2.55 0.81
N GLN A 71 -8.11 -2.08 -0.33
CA GLN A 71 -7.30 -1.57 -1.44
C GLN A 71 -8.05 -0.50 -2.23
N ASP A 72 -7.32 0.31 -2.99
CA ASP A 72 -7.91 1.33 -3.85
C ASP A 72 -8.54 0.75 -5.14
N GLY A 73 -9.04 1.65 -6.00
CA GLY A 73 -9.67 1.29 -7.26
C GLY A 73 -8.73 1.30 -8.48
N ALA A 74 -7.40 1.20 -8.30
CA ALA A 74 -6.45 1.23 -9.41
C ALA A 74 -6.68 0.05 -10.38
N PRO A 75 -6.48 0.23 -11.70
CA PRO A 75 -6.79 -0.81 -12.69
C PRO A 75 -6.20 -2.20 -12.40
N PRO A 76 -4.94 -2.35 -11.95
CA PRO A 76 -4.40 -3.66 -11.55
C PRO A 76 -5.18 -4.32 -10.41
N HIS A 77 -5.56 -3.54 -9.40
CA HIS A 77 -6.21 -4.01 -8.18
C HIS A 77 -7.66 -4.45 -8.41
N ILE A 78 -8.32 -3.92 -9.44
CA ILE A 78 -9.71 -4.26 -9.80
C ILE A 78 -9.82 -5.27 -10.95
N ALA A 79 -8.70 -5.85 -11.38
CA ALA A 79 -8.68 -6.88 -12.41
C ALA A 79 -9.53 -8.09 -11.98
N THR A 80 -10.21 -8.73 -12.94
CA THR A 80 -11.06 -9.90 -12.67
C THR A 80 -10.38 -11.00 -11.84
N PRO A 81 -9.18 -11.48 -12.20
CA PRO A 81 -8.55 -12.56 -11.43
C PRO A 81 -8.19 -12.13 -9.99
N VAL A 82 -7.77 -10.87 -9.80
CA VAL A 82 -7.51 -10.29 -8.48
C VAL A 82 -8.76 -10.31 -7.61
N LYS A 83 -9.90 -9.85 -8.14
CA LYS A 83 -11.17 -9.86 -7.40
C LYS A 83 -11.61 -11.28 -7.01
N GLN A 84 -11.42 -12.25 -7.92
CA GLN A 84 -11.74 -13.65 -7.66
C GLN A 84 -10.86 -14.22 -6.55
N LEU A 85 -9.55 -13.95 -6.61
CA LEU A 85 -8.59 -14.36 -5.58
C LEU A 85 -8.93 -13.76 -4.21
N LEU A 86 -9.21 -12.45 -4.16
CA LEU A 86 -9.58 -11.78 -2.91
C LEU A 86 -10.86 -12.38 -2.31
N ASN A 87 -11.91 -12.57 -3.13
CA ASN A 87 -13.16 -13.18 -2.65
C ASN A 87 -12.94 -14.61 -2.15
N LEU A 88 -12.06 -15.39 -2.78
CA LEU A 88 -11.75 -16.75 -2.35
C LEU A 88 -11.15 -16.81 -0.94
N HIS A 89 -10.28 -15.86 -0.59
CA HIS A 89 -9.54 -15.90 0.69
C HIS A 89 -10.16 -15.06 1.80
N PHE A 90 -10.75 -13.90 1.48
CA PHE A 90 -11.31 -12.99 2.47
C PHE A 90 -12.85 -13.08 2.52
N GLY A 91 -13.50 -13.50 1.44
CA GLY A 91 -14.95 -13.42 1.31
C GLY A 91 -15.43 -11.98 1.07
N ASN A 92 -16.52 -11.84 0.32
CA ASN A 92 -17.03 -10.55 -0.13
C ASN A 92 -17.29 -9.52 0.99
N ASP A 93 -17.72 -9.96 2.18
CA ASP A 93 -18.08 -9.06 3.28
C ASP A 93 -16.87 -8.48 4.03
N ARG A 94 -15.67 -9.05 3.81
CA ARG A 94 -14.42 -8.59 4.43
C ARG A 94 -13.49 -7.91 3.43
N ILE A 95 -14.03 -7.40 2.32
CA ILE A 95 -13.26 -6.70 1.29
C ILE A 95 -13.80 -5.28 1.11
N ILE A 96 -12.92 -4.31 1.32
CA ILE A 96 -13.14 -2.89 1.02
C ILE A 96 -12.37 -2.55 -0.26
N SER A 97 -13.08 -2.56 -1.39
CA SER A 97 -12.50 -2.30 -2.71
C SER A 97 -13.61 -1.93 -3.69
N ARG A 98 -13.26 -1.32 -4.83
CA ARG A 98 -14.22 -1.09 -5.91
C ARG A 98 -14.80 -2.44 -6.38
N TYR A 99 -16.11 -2.48 -6.66
CA TYR A 99 -16.88 -3.66 -7.08
C TYR A 99 -17.13 -4.73 -6.01
N PHE A 100 -16.86 -4.44 -4.74
CA PHE A 100 -17.31 -5.25 -3.59
C PHE A 100 -18.45 -4.53 -2.85
N PRO A 101 -19.20 -5.22 -1.98
CA PRO A 101 -20.31 -4.62 -1.23
C PRO A 101 -19.91 -3.36 -0.47
N THR A 102 -18.74 -3.38 0.16
CA THR A 102 -18.13 -2.21 0.80
C THR A 102 -17.20 -1.51 -0.20
N ALA A 103 -17.73 -0.52 -0.91
CA ALA A 103 -16.98 0.17 -1.94
C ALA A 103 -15.91 1.12 -1.36
N TRP A 104 -14.70 1.08 -1.91
CA TRP A 104 -13.71 2.14 -1.71
C TRP A 104 -14.20 3.46 -2.32
N GLN A 105 -14.17 4.56 -1.56
CA GLN A 105 -14.64 5.85 -2.05
C GLN A 105 -13.74 6.36 -3.21
N PRO A 106 -14.32 6.81 -4.33
CA PRO A 106 -13.56 7.41 -5.42
C PRO A 106 -12.79 8.66 -4.97
N ARG A 107 -11.58 8.86 -5.51
CA ARG A 107 -10.75 10.07 -5.32
C ARG A 107 -10.43 10.42 -3.86
N SER A 108 -10.26 9.40 -3.02
CA SER A 108 -9.90 9.58 -1.61
C SER A 108 -8.48 9.04 -1.33
N PRO A 109 -7.41 9.66 -1.88
CA PRO A 109 -6.04 9.32 -1.48
C PRO A 109 -5.84 9.57 0.03
N ASP A 110 -6.61 10.50 0.61
CA ASP A 110 -6.66 10.77 2.05
C ASP A 110 -7.22 9.62 2.89
N LEU A 111 -7.80 8.59 2.28
CA LEU A 111 -8.24 7.40 3.02
C LEU A 111 -7.20 6.29 3.00
N ASN A 112 -6.17 6.36 2.13
CA ASN A 112 -5.08 5.41 2.14
C ASN A 112 -4.11 5.78 3.27
N PRO A 113 -4.09 5.04 4.39
CA PRO A 113 -3.26 5.42 5.51
C PRO A 113 -1.77 5.24 5.18
N TRP A 114 -1.47 4.44 4.15
CA TRP A 114 -0.14 4.31 3.55
C TRP A 114 0.30 5.58 2.83
N ASP A 115 -0.59 6.25 2.09
CA ASP A 115 -0.21 7.46 1.34
C ASP A 115 0.05 8.64 2.29
N LEU A 116 -0.63 8.66 3.44
CA LEU A 116 -0.43 9.66 4.49
C LEU A 116 0.81 9.39 5.34
N CYS A 117 1.11 8.13 5.64
CA CYS A 117 2.22 7.77 6.53
C CYS A 117 3.51 7.48 5.76
N LEU A 118 3.49 6.54 4.81
CA LEU A 118 4.70 6.07 4.14
C LEU A 118 5.29 7.14 3.24
N TRP A 119 4.51 7.80 2.38
CA TRP A 119 5.08 8.78 1.44
C TRP A 119 5.55 10.07 2.13
N GLY A 120 4.94 10.46 3.25
CA GLY A 120 5.46 11.55 4.09
C GLY A 120 6.85 11.18 4.63
N TYR A 121 6.97 10.00 5.22
CA TYR A 121 8.21 9.51 5.81
C TYR A 121 9.31 9.17 4.80
N LEU A 122 8.95 8.60 3.64
CA LEU A 122 9.90 8.31 2.55
C LEU A 122 10.40 9.58 1.86
N LYS A 123 9.59 10.66 1.82
CA LYS A 123 10.03 11.95 1.29
C LYS A 123 11.11 12.58 2.16
N ASP A 124 11.04 12.42 3.49
CA ASP A 124 12.07 12.94 4.40
C ASP A 124 13.42 12.22 4.19
N GLU A 125 13.40 10.95 3.78
CA GLU A 125 14.60 10.17 3.40
C GLU A 125 15.17 10.52 2.02
N GLU A 126 14.36 11.08 1.10
CA GLU A 126 14.88 11.64 -0.16
C GLU A 126 15.84 12.81 0.12
N TYR A 127 15.71 13.48 1.28
CA TYR A 127 16.64 14.48 1.78
C TYR A 127 17.86 13.89 2.55
N GLY A 128 17.92 12.57 2.75
CA GLY A 128 18.99 11.86 3.46
C GLY A 128 20.32 11.72 2.69
N GLY A 129 20.41 12.32 1.50
CA GLY A 129 21.61 12.35 0.66
C GLY A 129 21.49 11.53 -0.62
N PRO A 130 22.44 11.70 -1.57
CA PRO A 130 22.36 11.12 -2.90
C PRO A 130 22.25 9.58 -2.86
N ILE A 131 21.42 9.04 -3.74
CA ILE A 131 21.23 7.60 -3.93
C ILE A 131 22.05 7.18 -5.14
N ALA A 132 23.04 6.29 -4.97
CA ALA A 132 23.99 5.95 -6.03
C ALA A 132 23.38 5.04 -7.09
N ASN A 133 22.49 4.12 -6.70
CA ASN A 133 21.84 3.18 -7.61
C ASN A 133 20.54 2.60 -7.04
N LEU A 134 19.83 1.83 -7.87
CA LEU A 134 18.54 1.23 -7.56
C LEU A 134 18.57 0.23 -6.40
N ALA A 135 19.69 -0.50 -6.23
CA ALA A 135 19.82 -1.48 -5.15
C ALA A 135 19.93 -0.78 -3.79
N GLU A 136 20.70 0.31 -3.72
CA GLU A 136 20.76 1.17 -2.55
C GLU A 136 19.39 1.77 -2.22
N PHE A 137 18.66 2.25 -3.24
CA PHE A 137 17.31 2.79 -3.05
C PHE A 137 16.36 1.77 -2.42
N LYS A 138 16.33 0.55 -2.98
CA LYS A 138 15.50 -0.54 -2.45
C LYS A 138 15.91 -0.92 -1.03
N ASN A 139 17.21 -0.95 -0.74
CA ASN A 139 17.69 -1.25 0.62
C ASN A 139 17.25 -0.17 1.63
N ARG A 140 17.31 1.12 1.26
CA ARG A 140 16.82 2.21 2.11
C ARG A 140 15.31 2.07 2.38
N ILE A 141 14.50 1.79 1.34
CA ILE A 141 13.06 1.52 1.49
C ILE A 141 12.82 0.36 2.47
N THR A 142 13.52 -0.76 2.29
CA THR A 142 13.40 -1.95 3.16
C THR A 142 13.79 -1.67 4.59
N GLN A 143 14.93 -1.01 4.83
CA GLN A 143 15.37 -0.62 6.16
C GLN A 143 14.37 0.30 6.84
N HIS A 144 13.85 1.27 6.08
CA HIS A 144 12.88 2.23 6.59
C HIS A 144 11.59 1.54 7.04
N ILE A 145 11.03 0.67 6.19
CA ILE A 145 9.83 -0.10 6.52
C ILE A 145 10.04 -0.97 7.75
N HIS A 146 11.19 -1.63 7.87
CA HIS A 146 11.51 -2.43 9.06
C HIS A 146 11.62 -1.61 10.36
N ASN A 147 11.97 -0.32 10.26
CA ASN A 147 12.12 0.56 11.42
C ASN A 147 10.79 1.19 11.87
N ILE A 148 9.70 1.04 11.09
CA ILE A 148 8.37 1.51 11.51
C ILE A 148 7.92 0.68 12.72
N ASN A 149 7.74 1.35 13.86
CA ASN A 149 7.30 0.70 15.08
C ASN A 149 5.78 0.46 15.10
N THR A 150 5.35 -0.43 15.99
CA THR A 150 3.95 -0.83 16.13
C THR A 150 3.05 0.32 16.60
N GLU A 151 3.57 1.27 17.39
CA GLU A 151 2.82 2.44 17.84
C GLU A 151 2.42 3.34 16.66
N ALA A 152 3.33 3.57 15.71
CA ALA A 152 3.07 4.32 14.50
C ALA A 152 2.00 3.62 13.64
N LEU A 153 2.14 2.30 13.44
CA LEU A 153 1.13 1.51 12.70
C LEU A 153 -0.25 1.62 13.33
N ARG A 154 -0.34 1.46 14.65
CA ARG A 154 -1.60 1.56 15.39
C ARG A 154 -2.22 2.95 15.25
N SER A 155 -1.44 4.01 15.44
CA SER A 155 -1.93 5.39 15.27
C SER A 155 -2.49 5.63 13.87
N VAL A 156 -1.80 5.12 12.84
CA VAL A 156 -2.24 5.22 11.44
C VAL A 156 -3.56 4.48 11.21
N VAL A 157 -3.70 3.24 11.73
CA VAL A 157 -4.94 2.46 11.61
C VAL A 157 -6.09 3.11 12.40
N GLU A 158 -5.84 3.62 13.59
CA GLU A 158 -6.83 4.34 14.41
C GLU A 158 -7.32 5.61 13.70
N HIS A 159 -6.41 6.41 13.15
CA HIS A 159 -6.74 7.61 12.38
C HIS A 159 -7.54 7.27 11.12
N ALA A 160 -7.22 6.16 10.44
CA ALA A 160 -7.99 5.67 9.31
C ALA A 160 -9.39 5.24 9.74
N ALA A 161 -9.52 4.44 10.80
CA ALA A 161 -10.80 3.98 11.34
C ALA A 161 -11.74 5.15 11.70
N LEU A 162 -11.20 6.22 12.30
CA LEU A 162 -11.95 7.45 12.58
C LEU A 162 -12.50 8.11 11.31
N ARG A 163 -11.79 8.03 10.18
CA ARG A 163 -12.29 8.55 8.89
C ARG A 163 -13.39 7.67 8.28
N PHE A 164 -13.46 6.39 8.65
CA PHE A 164 -14.53 5.49 8.23
C PHE A 164 -15.80 5.58 9.11
N GLN A 165 -15.70 6.05 10.36
CA GLN A 165 -16.86 6.17 11.28
C GLN A 165 -18.04 7.01 10.72
N PRO A 166 -17.83 8.19 10.10
CA PRO A 166 -18.94 8.99 9.56
C PRO A 166 -19.59 8.42 8.29
N ILE A 167 -18.99 7.41 7.65
CA ILE A 167 -19.51 6.80 6.41
C ILE A 167 -20.75 5.94 6.68
N GLY A 168 -20.89 5.42 7.91
CA GLY A 168 -22.11 4.75 8.37
C GLY A 168 -23.28 5.71 8.62
N GLU A 169 -23.01 6.99 8.88
CA GLU A 169 -24.03 7.98 9.26
C GLU A 169 -24.49 8.86 8.09
N ASN A 170 -23.66 9.08 7.06
CA ASN A 170 -23.90 10.11 6.03
C ASN A 170 -23.91 9.63 4.57
N CYS A 171 -24.11 8.33 4.29
CA CYS A 171 -24.37 7.81 2.92
C CYS A 171 -23.41 8.32 1.82
N GLY A 172 -22.11 8.49 2.13
CA GLY A 172 -21.07 8.70 1.11
C GLY A 172 -20.93 10.11 0.51
N GLN A 173 -21.23 11.19 1.23
CA GLN A 173 -20.88 12.55 0.78
C GLN A 173 -19.41 12.93 1.08
N HIS A 174 -18.81 13.74 0.18
CA HIS A 174 -17.40 14.17 0.22
C HIS A 174 -17.06 15.07 1.43
N PHE A 175 -15.93 14.78 2.10
CA PHE A 175 -15.58 15.29 3.44
C PHE A 175 -14.56 16.46 3.47
N GLU A 176 -14.18 17.07 2.34
CA GLU A 176 -13.14 18.12 2.36
C GLU A 176 -13.50 19.34 3.25
N HIS A 177 -14.78 19.61 3.47
CA HIS A 177 -15.23 20.78 4.25
C HIS A 177 -15.06 20.67 5.78
N PHE A 178 -14.80 19.48 6.33
CA PHE A 178 -14.66 19.30 7.80
C PHE A 178 -13.21 19.25 8.29
N LEU A 179 -12.23 19.17 7.39
CA LEU A 179 -10.80 19.10 7.73
C LEU A 179 -10.18 20.45 8.12
N SER A 180 -10.94 21.56 8.10
CA SER A 180 -10.40 22.91 8.40
C SER A 180 -10.03 23.18 9.86
N LYS A 181 -10.07 22.19 10.77
CA LYS A 181 -9.82 22.42 12.20
C LYS A 181 -8.79 21.54 12.90
N SER A 182 -8.11 20.63 12.21
CA SER A 182 -6.99 19.89 12.81
C SER A 182 -5.77 20.01 11.92
N LYS A 183 -4.83 20.87 12.34
CA LYS A 183 -3.47 20.86 11.79
C LYS A 183 -2.91 19.43 11.89
N PRO A 184 -2.24 18.91 10.85
CA PRO A 184 -1.50 17.68 10.98
C PRO A 184 -0.37 17.90 11.99
N THR A 185 -0.33 17.10 13.05
CA THR A 185 0.88 16.93 13.86
C THR A 185 1.93 16.27 12.97
N SER A 186 2.93 17.05 12.57
CA SER A 186 4.17 16.51 12.04
C SER A 186 4.79 15.61 13.10
N PHE A 187 5.06 14.35 12.76
CA PHE A 187 5.94 13.53 13.56
C PHE A 187 7.30 14.23 13.62
N SER A 188 7.74 14.53 14.84
CA SER A 188 9.07 15.07 15.16
C SER A 188 9.91 13.95 15.78
#